data_AF-A0A1F4BEK2-F1
#
_entry.id   AF-A0A1F4BEK2-F1
#
_cell.length_a   1.000
_cell.length_b   1.000
_cell.length_c   1.000
_cell.angle_alpha   90.00
_cell.angle_beta   90.00
_cell.angle_gamma   90.00
#
_symmetry.space_group_name_H-M   'P 1'
#
loop_
_entity.id
_entity.type
_entity.pdbx_description
1 polymer ?
#
loop_
_entity_poly.entity_id
_entity_poly.type
_entity_poly.pdbx_seq_one_letter_code
_entity_poly.pdbx_strand_id
1 'polypeptide(L)'
;MARDSCSALEPYALRVLGDSMEPEFADGCVVIVDPGYAPRDGSYVVVEFAGDVFFRQLVFDGERRFLKPLNPNYGSFELTPPYAIRGGVVQQVGRRRSQRKHYE
;
A
#
# COMPACT_ATOMS: atom_id res chain seq x y z
N MET A 1 18.69 29.16 -1.38
CA MET A 1 18.92 27.87 -2.07
C MET A 1 17.90 26.86 -1.53
N ALA A 2 16.69 26.86 -2.08
CA ALA A 2 15.74 25.78 -1.82
C ALA A 2 16.11 24.66 -2.79
N ARG A 3 16.49 23.49 -2.26
CA ARG A 3 16.72 22.31 -3.08
C ARG A 3 15.34 21.82 -3.51
N ASP A 4 14.94 22.12 -4.73
CA ASP A 4 13.89 21.40 -5.45
C ASP A 4 14.26 19.91 -5.46
N SER A 5 13.80 19.16 -4.46
CA SER A 5 13.91 17.70 -4.45
C SER A 5 12.71 17.12 -5.20
N CYS A 6 12.60 17.45 -6.49
CA CYS A 6 11.53 17.02 -7.38
C CYS A 6 11.54 15.50 -7.69
N SER A 7 12.38 14.69 -7.03
CA SER A 7 12.49 13.23 -7.22
C SER A 7 12.04 12.37 -6.03
N ALA A 8 11.74 12.96 -4.87
CA ALA A 8 11.42 12.16 -3.67
C ALA A 8 9.97 11.64 -3.63
N LEU A 9 9.12 12.11 -4.55
CA LEU A 9 7.70 11.77 -4.64
C LEU A 9 7.36 11.02 -5.94
N GLU A 10 8.37 10.51 -6.65
CA GLU A 10 8.13 9.78 -7.89
C GLU A 10 7.47 8.42 -7.58
N PRO A 11 6.33 8.11 -8.22
CA PRO A 11 5.70 6.81 -8.06
C PRO A 11 6.62 5.69 -8.56
N TYR A 12 6.68 4.60 -7.81
CA TYR A 12 7.48 3.42 -8.16
C TYR A 12 6.64 2.15 -8.19
N ALA A 13 7.07 1.20 -9.00
CA ALA A 13 6.41 -0.09 -9.12
C ALA A 13 6.97 -1.10 -8.11
N LEU A 14 6.10 -1.75 -7.33
CA LEU A 14 6.45 -2.89 -6.51
C LEU A 14 5.77 -4.15 -7.01
N ARG A 15 6.44 -5.29 -6.85
CA ARG A 15 5.83 -6.61 -7.05
C ARG A 15 5.29 -7.11 -5.72
N VAL A 16 3.99 -7.41 -5.68
CA VAL A 16 3.34 -8.03 -4.53
C VAL A 16 3.86 -9.46 -4.37
N LEU A 17 4.18 -9.83 -3.14
CA LEU A 17 4.64 -11.16 -2.76
C LEU A 17 3.65 -11.77 -1.77
N GLY A 18 3.26 -13.01 -2.03
CA GLY A 18 2.28 -13.75 -1.24
C GLY A 18 0.83 -13.41 -1.61
N ASP A 19 -0.09 -14.10 -0.94
CA ASP A 19 -1.53 -14.09 -1.19
C ASP A 19 -2.31 -13.25 -0.17
N SER A 20 -1.63 -12.51 0.72
CA SER A 20 -2.28 -11.74 1.80
C SER A 20 -3.28 -10.67 1.32
N MET A 21 -3.16 -10.26 0.06
CA MET A 21 -4.01 -9.25 -0.57
C MET A 21 -4.90 -9.84 -1.68
N GLU A 22 -4.98 -11.16 -1.79
CA GLU A 22 -5.94 -11.84 -2.65
C GLU A 22 -7.38 -11.68 -2.16
N PRO A 23 -8.38 -11.66 -3.06
CA PRO A 23 -8.27 -11.91 -4.51
C PRO A 23 -7.88 -10.67 -5.35
N GLU A 24 -7.87 -9.48 -4.77
CA GLU A 24 -7.67 -8.24 -5.53
C GLU A 24 -6.23 -8.12 -6.03
N PHE A 25 -5.24 -8.41 -5.18
CA PHE A 25 -3.82 -8.39 -5.50
C PHE A 25 -3.23 -9.79 -5.39
N ALA A 26 -3.21 -10.49 -6.53
CA ALA A 26 -2.60 -11.81 -6.63
C ALA A 26 -1.08 -11.78 -6.45
N ASP A 27 -0.51 -12.90 -6.01
CA ASP A 27 0.93 -13.08 -5.93
C ASP A 27 1.62 -12.77 -7.28
N GLY A 28 2.70 -11.99 -7.21
CA GLY A 28 3.46 -11.57 -8.37
C GLY A 28 2.80 -10.48 -9.23
N CYS A 29 1.66 -9.91 -8.82
CA CYS A 29 1.12 -8.72 -9.49
C CYS A 29 1.99 -7.49 -9.21
N VAL A 30 1.92 -6.49 -10.11
CA VAL A 30 2.70 -5.25 -9.97
C VAL A 30 1.74 -4.13 -9.57
N VAL A 31 2.09 -3.40 -8.52
CA VAL A 31 1.35 -2.23 -8.02
C VAL A 31 2.22 -0.98 -8.15
N ILE A 32 1.59 0.17 -8.39
CA ILE A 32 2.25 1.47 -8.42
C ILE A 32 1.98 2.15 -7.08
N VAL A 33 3.08 2.45 -6.36
CA VAL A 33 3.08 3.12 -5.07
C VAL A 33 3.49 4.57 -5.29
N ASP A 34 2.68 5.50 -4.81
CA ASP A 34 2.95 6.93 -4.80
C ASP A 34 3.27 7.40 -3.37
N PRO A 35 4.51 7.83 -3.09
CA PRO A 35 4.89 8.39 -1.78
C PRO A 35 4.21 9.71 -1.43
N GLY A 36 3.80 10.48 -2.45
CA GLY A 36 3.09 11.75 -2.29
C GLY A 36 1.59 11.59 -2.04
N TYR A 37 1.05 10.39 -2.29
CA TYR A 37 -0.34 10.10 -2.00
C TYR A 37 -0.58 9.98 -0.49
N ALA A 38 -1.38 10.89 0.07
CA ALA A 38 -1.80 10.85 1.46
C ALA A 38 -2.86 9.76 1.66
N PRO A 39 -2.58 8.67 2.40
CA PRO A 39 -3.52 7.58 2.55
C PRO A 39 -4.77 7.98 3.31
N ARG A 40 -5.91 7.48 2.85
CA ARG A 40 -7.22 7.67 3.47
C ARG A 40 -7.73 6.34 4.03
N ASP A 41 -8.85 6.41 4.73
CA ASP A 41 -9.54 5.20 5.17
C ASP A 41 -9.94 4.34 3.98
N GLY A 42 -9.64 3.04 4.06
CA GLY A 42 -9.82 2.08 2.99
C GLY A 42 -8.76 2.10 1.89
N SER A 43 -7.80 3.04 1.92
CA SER A 43 -6.71 3.09 0.94
C SER A 43 -5.72 1.94 1.15
N TYR A 44 -5.10 1.49 0.06
CA TYR A 44 -4.03 0.50 0.12
C TYR A 44 -2.69 1.21 0.33
N VAL A 45 -1.90 0.73 1.28
CA VAL A 45 -0.63 1.38 1.66
C VAL A 45 0.49 0.38 1.76
N VAL A 46 1.69 0.88 1.47
CA VAL A 46 2.94 0.22 1.82
C VAL A 46 3.49 0.90 3.06
N VAL A 47 3.71 0.11 4.11
CA VAL A 47 4.12 0.61 5.41
C VAL A 47 5.23 -0.24 5.97
N GLU A 48 6.23 0.41 6.53
CA GLU A 48 7.30 -0.23 7.25
C GLU A 48 6.98 -0.20 8.74
N PHE A 49 6.91 -1.38 9.34
CA PHE A 49 6.58 -1.57 10.74
C PHE A 49 7.51 -2.63 11.33
N ALA A 50 8.14 -2.32 12.46
CA ALA A 50 9.10 -3.19 13.14
C ALA A 50 10.29 -3.69 12.27
N GLY A 51 10.63 -2.97 11.20
CA GLY A 51 11.70 -3.35 10.25
C GLY A 51 11.24 -4.18 9.06
N ASP A 52 9.96 -4.58 9.04
CA ASP A 52 9.33 -5.30 7.93
C ASP A 52 8.44 -4.38 7.09
N VAL A 53 8.35 -4.66 5.80
CA VAL A 53 7.50 -3.93 4.86
C VAL A 53 6.21 -4.70 4.63
N PHE A 54 5.08 -4.07 4.93
CA PHE A 54 3.75 -4.63 4.75
C PHE A 54 3.00 -3.88 3.66
N PHE A 55 2.29 -4.63 2.81
CA PHE A 55 1.31 -4.11 1.86
C PHE A 55 -0.09 -4.53 2.32
N ARG A 56 -0.88 -3.57 2.81
CA ARG A 56 -2.20 -3.82 3.43
C ARG A 56 -3.16 -2.67 3.17
N GLN A 57 -4.45 -2.92 3.39
CA GLN A 57 -5.45 -1.87 3.44
C GLN A 57 -5.37 -1.14 4.78
N LEU A 58 -5.27 0.19 4.74
CA LEU A 58 -5.31 1.04 5.91
C LEU A 58 -6.76 1.32 6.28
N VAL A 59 -7.15 0.95 7.51
CA VAL A 59 -8.48 1.20 8.05
C VAL A 59 -8.36 2.09 9.27
N PHE A 60 -9.20 3.10 9.37
CA PHE A 60 -9.25 4.05 10.47
C PHE A 60 -10.45 3.70 11.36
N ASP A 61 -10.20 3.48 12.64
CA ASP A 61 -11.23 3.26 13.65
C ASP A 61 -11.03 4.31 14.74
N GLY A 62 -11.68 5.45 14.53
CA GLY A 62 -11.45 6.67 15.33
C GLY A 62 -10.02 7.19 15.17
N GLU A 63 -9.28 7.25 16.27
CA GLU A 63 -7.87 7.66 16.28
C GLU A 63 -6.90 6.52 15.98
N ARG A 64 -7.39 5.28 15.99
CA ARG A 64 -6.59 4.08 15.77
C ARG A 64 -6.55 3.74 14.29
N ARG A 65 -5.40 3.22 13.85
CA ARG A 65 -5.17 2.78 12.48
C ARG A 65 -4.92 1.28 12.49
N PHE A 66 -5.50 0.58 11.55
CA PHE A 66 -5.38 -0.87 11.40
C PHE A 66 -4.89 -1.21 10.00
N LEU A 67 -4.05 -2.24 9.91
CA LEU A 67 -3.62 -2.82 8.66
C LEU A 67 -4.36 -4.12 8.41
N LYS A 68 -5.34 -4.04 7.52
CA LYS A 68 -6.22 -5.13 7.17
C LYS A 68 -5.73 -5.81 5.87
N PRO A 69 -5.49 -7.13 5.89
CA PRO A 69 -5.31 -7.89 4.67
C PRO A 69 -6.66 -8.09 3.99
N LEU A 70 -6.68 -8.25 2.66
CA LEU A 70 -7.90 -8.61 1.94
C LEU A 70 -8.20 -10.10 2.03
N ASN A 71 -7.16 -10.92 2.18
CA ASN A 71 -7.30 -12.35 2.34
C ASN A 71 -7.70 -12.68 3.80
N PRO A 72 -8.87 -13.31 4.02
CA PRO A 72 -9.38 -13.61 5.36
C PRO A 72 -8.55 -14.63 6.14
N ASN A 73 -7.64 -15.36 5.47
CA ASN A 73 -6.71 -16.27 6.15
C ASN A 73 -5.64 -15.52 6.97
N TYR A 74 -5.49 -14.21 6.75
CA TYR A 74 -4.54 -13.37 7.45
C TYR A 74 -5.26 -12.48 8.47
N GLY A 75 -4.67 -12.34 9.67
CA GLY A 75 -5.17 -11.43 10.69
C GLY A 75 -4.86 -9.97 10.38
N SER A 76 -5.78 -9.07 10.71
CA SER A 76 -5.51 -7.63 10.79
C SER A 76 -4.80 -7.29 12.10
N PHE A 77 -3.95 -6.26 12.09
CA PHE A 77 -3.30 -5.76 13.29
C PHE A 77 -3.34 -4.25 13.37
N GLU A 78 -3.26 -3.72 14.58
CA GLU A 78 -3.19 -2.29 14.83
C GLU A 78 -1.82 -1.74 14.44
N LEU A 79 -1.81 -0.60 13.75
CA LEU A 79 -0.61 0.12 13.35
C LEU A 79 -0.24 1.13 14.45
N THR A 80 0.66 0.71 15.33
CA THR A 80 1.17 1.53 16.43
C THR A 80 2.56 2.11 16.10
N PRO A 81 2.89 3.33 16.54
CA PRO A 81 4.23 3.89 16.36
C PRO A 81 5.31 3.06 17.07
N PRO A 82 6.54 2.98 16.52
CA PRO A 82 7.02 3.64 15.31
C PRO A 82 6.68 2.86 14.03
N TYR A 83 6.19 3.58 13.02
CA TYR A 83 6.01 3.07 11.65
C TYR A 83 6.30 4.17 10.65
N ALA A 84 6.60 3.79 9.40
CA ALA A 84 6.77 4.72 8.30
C ALA A 84 5.90 4.30 7.12
N ILE A 85 4.97 5.15 6.71
CA ILE A 85 4.20 4.94 5.48
C ILE A 85 5.12 5.29 4.31
N ARG A 86 5.39 4.31 3.45
CA ARG A 86 6.24 4.46 2.26
C ARG A 86 5.47 5.03 1.07
N GLY A 87 4.15 4.87 1.04
CA GLY A 87 3.27 5.47 0.05
C GLY A 87 1.92 4.75 -0.05
N GLY A 88 0.99 5.38 -0.77
CA GLY A 88 -0.29 4.76 -1.13
C GLY A 88 -0.23 4.07 -2.48
N VAL A 89 -0.95 2.96 -2.64
CA VAL A 89 -1.09 2.30 -3.93
C VAL A 89 -2.19 2.97 -4.74
N VAL A 90 -1.79 3.57 -5.86
CA VAL A 90 -2.67 4.33 -6.77
C VAL A 90 -3.09 3.50 -7.98
N GLN A 91 -2.36 2.43 -8.30
CA GLN A 91 -2.66 1.60 -9.47
C GLN A 91 -2.24 0.15 -9.27
N GLN A 92 -3.01 -0.77 -9.84
CA GLN A 92 -2.62 -2.15 -10.08
C GLN A 92 -2.39 -2.37 -11.57
N VAL A 93 -1.21 -2.89 -11.92
CA VAL A 93 -0.88 -3.32 -13.27
C VAL A 93 -1.20 -4.80 -13.40
N GLY A 94 -2.37 -5.09 -13.95
CA GLY A 94 -2.74 -6.47 -14.28
C GLY A 94 -1.92 -7.03 -15.44
N ARG A 95 -1.81 -8.38 -15.51
CA ARG A 95 -1.13 -9.09 -16.62
C ARG A 95 -1.82 -8.90 -17.97
N ARG A 96 -3.09 -8.54 -17.96
CA ARG A 96 -3.90 -8.19 -19.15
C ARG A 96 -4.37 -6.75 -19.04
N ARG A 97 -4.48 -6.04 -20.17
CA ARG A 97 -4.93 -4.62 -20.18
C ARG A 97 -6.29 -4.44 -19.49
N SER A 98 -7.17 -5.45 -19.55
CA SER A 98 -8.49 -5.45 -18.89
C SER A 98 -8.45 -5.53 -17.36
N GLN A 99 -7.28 -5.81 -16.76
CA GLN A 99 -7.10 -5.96 -15.32
C GLN A 99 -6.35 -4.77 -14.70
N ARG A 100 -6.14 -3.68 -15.45
CA ARG A 100 -5.61 -2.43 -14.87
C ARG A 100 -6.70 -1.76 -14.04
N LYS A 101 -6.38 -1.44 -12.79
CA LYS A 101 -7.25 -0.71 -11.87
C LYS A 101 -6.52 0.51 -11.34
N HIS A 102 -7.21 1.64 -11.30
CA HIS A 102 -6.76 2.84 -10.60
C HIS A 102 -7.54 2.92 -9.29
N TYR A 103 -6.84 3.29 -8.22
CA TYR A 103 -7.41 3.50 -6.91
C TYR A 103 -7.33 5.01 -6.61
N GLU A 104 -8.45 5.59 -6.16
CA GLU A 104 -8.56 7.01 -5.79
C GLU A 104 -8.24 7.24 -4.32
#